data_AF-A0A526VKZ9-F1
#
_entry.id   AF-A0A526VKZ9-F1
#
_cell.length_a   1.000
_cell.length_b   1.000
_cell.length_c   1.000
_cell.angle_alpha   90.00
_cell.angle_beta   90.00
_cell.angle_gamma   90.00
#
_symmetry.space_group_name_H-M   'P 1'
#
loop_
_entity.id
_entity.type
_entity.pdbx_description
1 polymer ?
#
loop_
_entity_poly.entity_id
_entity_poly.type
_entity_poly.pdbx_seq_one_letter_code
_entity_poly.pdbx_strand_id
1 'polypeptide(L)'
;MRVGQAYVEFWDAIGRWHHKDYGITKNPITAQRWAEELNANLILKSDAWSTVEVQYLIETLPNSNARAIAGTLERTLADVSQVIKSLNLKEL
;
A
#
# COMPACT_ATOMS: atom_id res chain seq x y z
N MET A 1 15.27 5.98 -7.81
CA MET A 1 14.14 6.48 -8.63
C MET A 1 12.89 5.82 -8.07
N ARG A 2 11.94 6.56 -7.48
CA ARG A 2 10.72 5.97 -6.90
C ARG A 2 9.82 5.52 -8.04
N VAL A 3 9.62 4.21 -8.19
CA VAL A 3 8.69 3.62 -9.16
C VAL A 3 7.35 3.46 -8.44
N GLY A 4 6.54 4.50 -8.50
CA GLY A 4 5.19 4.53 -7.96
C GLY A 4 4.32 5.32 -8.90
N GLN A 5 3.93 4.71 -10.03
CA GLN A 5 2.94 5.27 -10.94
C GLN A 5 1.86 4.22 -11.11
N ALA A 6 0.71 4.45 -10.47
CA ALA A 6 -0.51 3.78 -10.88
C ALA A 6 -0.93 4.39 -12.22
N TYR A 7 -0.57 3.72 -13.30
CA TYR A 7 -0.85 4.20 -14.64
C TYR A 7 -2.35 4.06 -14.94
N VAL A 8 -2.96 5.14 -15.41
CA VAL A 8 -4.03 5.01 -16.42
C VAL A 8 -3.41 4.20 -17.56
N GLU A 9 -3.94 3.01 -17.82
CA GLU A 9 -3.21 1.91 -18.48
C GLU A 9 -2.64 2.31 -19.84
N PHE A 10 -3.35 3.14 -20.61
CA PHE A 10 -2.77 3.82 -21.77
C PHE A 10 -3.62 5.00 -22.25
N TRP A 11 -2.96 5.92 -22.97
CA TRP A 11 -3.57 6.98 -23.77
C TRP A 11 -3.55 6.56 -25.25
N ASP A 12 -4.71 6.55 -25.91
CA ASP A 12 -4.81 6.13 -27.30
C ASP A 12 -4.52 7.26 -28.31
N ALA A 13 -4.31 6.90 -29.58
CA ALA A 13 -4.02 7.83 -30.66
C ALA A 13 -5.19 8.79 -30.99
N ILE A 14 -6.39 8.53 -30.47
CA ILE A 14 -7.61 9.34 -30.66
C ILE A 14 -7.98 10.14 -29.40
N GLY A 15 -7.06 10.21 -28.45
CA GLY A 15 -7.14 11.04 -27.26
C GLY A 15 -8.09 10.52 -26.17
N ARG A 16 -8.05 9.23 -25.87
CA ARG A 16 -8.84 8.61 -24.79
C ARG A 16 -7.93 7.90 -23.80
N TRP A 17 -8.30 8.03 -22.53
CA TRP A 17 -7.74 7.33 -21.40
C TRP A 17 -8.47 6.00 -21.21
N HIS A 18 -7.72 4.93 -21.04
CA HIS A 18 -8.25 3.58 -20.81
C HIS A 18 -7.83 3.07 -19.43
N HIS A 19 -8.77 2.42 -18.74
CA HIS A 19 -8.52 1.71 -17.50
C HIS A 19 -9.42 0.47 -17.40
N LYS A 20 -8.85 -0.69 -17.11
CA LYS A 20 -9.53 -1.99 -17.02
C LYS A 20 -10.81 -1.98 -16.16
N ASP A 21 -10.75 -1.42 -14.96
CA ASP A 21 -11.89 -1.44 -14.02
C ASP A 21 -12.85 -0.24 -14.17
N TYR A 22 -12.39 0.90 -14.71
CA TYR A 22 -13.17 2.14 -14.79
C TYR A 22 -13.67 2.46 -16.21
N GLY A 23 -13.14 1.79 -17.24
CA GLY A 23 -13.51 1.95 -18.64
C GLY A 23 -12.70 2.99 -19.39
N ILE A 24 -13.34 3.66 -20.36
CA ILE A 24 -12.67 4.57 -21.30
C ILE A 24 -13.24 5.98 -21.12
N THR A 25 -12.37 6.99 -20.98
CA THR A 25 -12.80 8.39 -20.86
C THR A 25 -11.98 9.33 -21.74
N LYS A 26 -12.64 10.36 -22.29
CA LYS A 26 -11.99 11.51 -22.94
C LYS A 26 -11.79 12.69 -21.99
N ASN A 27 -12.43 12.65 -20.82
CA ASN A 27 -12.37 13.74 -19.87
C ASN A 27 -11.10 13.61 -19.01
N PRO A 28 -10.16 14.58 -19.09
CA PRO A 28 -8.91 14.52 -18.32
C PRO A 28 -9.14 14.58 -16.81
N ILE A 29 -10.19 15.26 -16.33
CA ILE A 29 -10.52 15.33 -14.90
C ILE A 29 -10.93 13.95 -14.38
N THR A 30 -11.71 13.21 -15.16
CA THR A 30 -12.13 11.84 -14.80
C THR A 30 -10.92 10.91 -14.72
N ALA A 31 -10.00 11.00 -15.69
CA ALA A 31 -8.77 10.22 -15.68
C ALA A 31 -7.86 10.54 -14.49
N GLN A 32 -7.75 11.83 -14.12
CA GLN A 32 -7.02 12.25 -12.93
C GLN A 32 -7.60 11.63 -11.66
N ARG A 33 -8.94 11.65 -11.50
CA ARG A 33 -9.60 11.05 -10.33
C ARG A 33 -9.31 9.56 -10.20
N TRP A 34 -9.31 8.82 -11.31
CA TRP A 34 -8.94 7.40 -11.30
C TRP A 34 -7.50 7.19 -10.83
N ALA A 35 -6.56 8.02 -11.28
CA ALA A 35 -5.18 7.96 -10.82
C ALA A 35 -5.04 8.28 -9.32
N GLU A 36 -5.81 9.24 -8.81
CA GLU A 36 -5.85 9.57 -7.38
C GLU A 36 -6.42 8.42 -6.55
N GLU A 37 -7.53 7.81 -6.99
CA GLU A 37 -8.13 6.64 -6.34
C GLU A 37 -7.20 5.43 -6.33
N LEU A 38 -6.51 5.17 -7.45
CA LEU A 38 -5.52 4.10 -7.54
C LEU A 38 -4.33 4.33 -6.61
N ASN A 39 -3.81 5.56 -6.55
CA ASN A 39 -2.73 5.91 -5.64
C ASN A 39 -3.17 5.77 -4.18
N ALA A 40 -4.38 6.21 -3.84
CA ALA A 40 -4.94 6.02 -2.50
C ALA A 40 -5.06 4.52 -2.16
N ASN A 41 -5.56 3.70 -3.09
CA ASN A 41 -5.64 2.26 -2.93
C ASN A 41 -4.28 1.59 -2.81
N LEU A 42 -3.26 2.05 -3.53
CA LEU A 42 -1.89 1.56 -3.39
C LEU A 42 -1.29 1.91 -2.03
N ILE A 43 -1.55 3.12 -1.53
CA ILE A 43 -1.13 3.54 -0.19
C ILE A 43 -1.83 2.67 0.87
N LEU A 44 -3.16 2.53 0.79
CA LEU A 44 -3.94 1.69 1.69
C LEU A 44 -3.50 0.21 1.64
N LYS A 45 -3.19 -0.30 0.44
CA LYS A 45 -2.73 -1.68 0.27
C LYS A 45 -1.29 -1.86 0.76
N SER A 46 -0.42 -0.87 0.58
CA SER A 46 0.91 -0.85 1.19
C SER A 46 0.83 -0.91 2.71
N ASP A 47 -0.17 -0.24 3.31
CA ASP A 47 -0.42 -0.34 4.76
C ASP A 47 -1.01 -1.70 5.15
N ALA A 48 -1.89 -2.28 4.33
CA ALA A 48 -2.54 -3.57 4.60
C ALA A 48 -1.60 -4.79 4.55
N TRP A 49 -0.47 -4.72 3.85
CA TRP A 49 0.53 -5.81 3.84
C TRP A 49 1.26 -5.94 5.19
N SER A 50 1.32 -4.86 5.97
CA SER A 50 2.07 -4.86 7.23
C SER A 50 1.44 -5.71 8.33
N THR A 51 0.10 -5.90 8.36
CA THR A 51 -0.57 -6.60 9.47
C THR A 51 -0.28 -8.09 9.50
N VAL A 52 -0.40 -8.77 8.36
CA VAL A 52 -0.17 -10.21 8.25
C VAL A 52 1.30 -10.55 8.44
N GLU A 53 2.21 -9.76 7.87
CA GLU A 53 3.66 -9.96 8.02
C GLU A 53 4.12 -9.71 9.45
N VAL A 54 3.64 -8.64 10.10
CA VAL A 54 3.93 -8.36 11.51
C VAL A 54 3.38 -9.47 12.39
N GLN A 55 2.15 -9.92 12.16
CA GLN A 55 1.56 -11.03 12.92
C GLN A 55 2.36 -12.33 12.76
N TYR A 56 2.72 -12.68 11.53
CA TYR A 56 3.55 -13.85 11.25
C TYR A 56 4.92 -13.77 11.94
N LEU A 57 5.58 -12.61 11.94
CA LEU A 57 6.86 -12.42 12.60
C LEU A 57 6.76 -12.50 14.13
N ILE A 58 5.66 -12.02 14.72
CA ILE A 58 5.39 -12.16 16.16
C ILE A 58 5.19 -13.64 16.52
N GLU A 59 4.44 -14.38 15.70
CA GLU A 59 4.16 -15.80 15.93
C GLU A 59 5.40 -16.69 15.73
N THR A 60 6.25 -16.36 14.75
CA THR A 60 7.47 -17.14 14.44
C THR A 60 8.67 -16.77 15.30
N LEU A 61 8.71 -15.56 15.85
CA LEU A 61 9.83 -15.07 16.67
C LEU A 61 9.33 -14.57 18.04
N PRO A 62 9.02 -15.48 18.99
CA PRO A 62 8.38 -15.14 20.27
C PRO A 62 9.22 -14.24 21.20
N ASN A 63 10.51 -14.04 20.91
CA ASN A 63 11.41 -13.16 21.68
C ASN A 63 11.83 -11.90 20.89
N SER A 64 11.26 -11.66 19.70
CA SER A 64 11.59 -10.47 18.92
C SER A 64 10.78 -9.27 19.43
N ASN A 65 11.47 -8.17 19.66
CA ASN A 65 10.82 -6.89 19.97
C ASN A 65 10.40 -6.17 18.67
N ALA A 66 9.52 -5.17 18.78
CA ALA A 66 9.03 -4.38 17.64
C ALA A 66 10.16 -3.76 16.80
N ARG A 67 11.33 -3.49 17.40
CA ARG A 67 12.50 -2.94 16.72
C ARG A 67 13.19 -3.97 15.82
N ALA A 68 13.29 -5.21 16.28
CA ALA A 68 13.81 -6.31 15.47
C ALA A 68 12.88 -6.60 14.28
N ILE A 69 11.57 -6.62 14.51
CA ILE A 69 10.56 -6.77 13.46
C ILE A 69 10.66 -5.63 12.44
N ALA A 70 10.78 -4.38 12.90
CA ALA A 70 10.99 -3.22 12.02
C ALA A 70 12.28 -3.32 11.19
N GLY A 71 13.36 -3.83 11.78
CA GLY A 71 14.61 -4.09 11.08
C GLY A 71 14.46 -5.15 9.97
N THR A 72 13.77 -6.25 10.26
CA THR A 72 13.53 -7.34 9.30
C THR A 72 12.63 -6.90 8.13
N LEU A 73 11.65 -6.05 8.40
CA LEU A 73 10.71 -5.55 7.39
C LEU A 73 11.23 -4.32 6.63
N GLU A 74 12.42 -3.80 6.97
CA GLU A 74 12.94 -2.52 6.48
C GLU A 74 11.90 -1.39 6.66
N ARG A 75 11.34 -1.30 7.87
CA ARG A 75 10.29 -0.34 8.24
C ARG A 75 10.70 0.48 9.46
N THR A 76 9.94 1.56 9.68
CA THR A 76 10.14 2.35 10.88
C THR A 76 9.49 1.67 12.08
N LEU A 77 10.04 1.92 13.27
CA LEU A 77 9.45 1.44 14.52
C LEU A 77 8.01 1.95 14.70
N ALA A 78 7.73 3.17 14.25
CA ALA A 78 6.41 3.79 14.36
C ALA A 78 5.34 3.00 13.57
N ASP A 79 5.67 2.60 12.34
CA ASP A 79 4.75 1.82 11.49
C ASP A 79 4.44 0.47 12.15
N VAL A 80 5.47 -0.25 12.61
CA VAL A 80 5.29 -1.56 13.27
C VAL A 80 4.50 -1.42 14.57
N SER A 81 4.76 -0.39 15.38
CA SER A 81 4.00 -0.13 16.61
C SER A 81 2.54 0.22 16.33
N GLN A 82 2.25 0.98 15.28
CA GLN A 82 0.88 1.30 14.87
C GLN A 82 0.12 0.03 14.46
N VAL A 83 0.79 -0.88 13.77
CA VAL A 83 0.24 -2.15 13.32
C VAL A 83 -0.03 -3.09 14.49
N ILE A 84 0.92 -3.25 15.41
CA ILE A 84 0.75 -4.04 16.64
C ILE A 84 -0.47 -3.54 17.44
N LYS A 85 -0.61 -2.21 17.57
CA LYS A 85 -1.77 -1.59 18.21
C LYS A 85 -3.07 -1.86 17.46
N SER A 86 -3.08 -1.77 16.13
CA SER A 86 -4.28 -2.05 15.32
C SER A 86 -4.71 -3.53 15.41
N LEU A 87 -3.76 -4.44 15.62
CA LEU A 87 -4.01 -5.87 15.77
C LEU A 87 -4.41 -6.26 17.21
N ASN A 88 -4.40 -5.29 18.14
CA ASN A 88 -4.70 -5.51 19.56
C ASN A 88 -3.81 -6.61 20.19
N LEU A 89 -2.61 -6.80 19.64
CA LEU A 89 -1.61 -7.74 20.14
C LEU A 89 -0.97 -7.13 21.38
N LYS A 90 -0.75 -7.94 22.43
CA LYS A 90 -0.05 -7.50 23.65
C LYS A 90 1.27 -6.84 23.24
N GLU A 91 1.51 -5.62 23.75
CA GLU A 91 2.75 -4.89 23.48
C GLU A 91 3.95 -5.79 23.80
N LEU A 92 4.79 -5.99 22.78
CA LEU A 92 6.10 -6.68 22.86
C LEU A 92 7.14 -5.82 23.55
#